data_AF-A0A352S847-F1
#
_entry.id   AF-A0A352S847-F1
#
_cell.length_a   1.000
_cell.length_b   1.000
_cell.length_c   1.000
_cell.angle_alpha   90.00
_cell.angle_beta   90.00
_cell.angle_gamma   90.00
#
_symmetry.space_group_name_H-M   'P 1'
#
loop_
_entity.id
_entity.type
_entity.pdbx_description
1 polymer ?
#
loop_
_entity_poly.entity_id
_entity_poly.type
_entity_poly.pdbx_seq_one_letter_code
_entity_poly.pdbx_strand_id
1 'polypeptide(L)'
;PDDPVLAACMEVLQKKGLSPFAVHQLPHAVITLKQGAGRLIRSETDRGVLAICDTRLVEKPYGRQIWQSLPPFTRTREADTVIRFLEGLGRGEAPQSESSTESE
;
A
#
# COMPACT_ATOMS: atom_id res chain seq x y z
N PRO A 1 -13.06 4.08 22.75
CA PRO A 1 -14.06 3.06 23.14
C PRO A 1 -14.08 1.97 22.07
N ASP A 2 -13.63 0.77 22.43
CA ASP A 2 -13.66 -0.36 21.49
C ASP A 2 -15.10 -0.74 21.16
N ASP A 3 -15.36 -0.96 19.88
CA ASP A 3 -16.68 -1.30 19.34
C ASP A 3 -17.07 -2.72 19.83
N PRO A 4 -18.16 -2.86 20.63
CA PRO A 4 -18.58 -4.15 21.15
C PRO A 4 -18.99 -5.14 20.06
N VAL A 5 -19.43 -4.65 18.89
CA VAL A 5 -19.76 -5.49 17.74
C VAL A 5 -18.48 -6.08 17.14
N LEU A 6 -17.42 -5.26 17.05
CA LEU A 6 -16.13 -5.72 16.55
C LEU A 6 -15.51 -6.77 17.49
N ALA A 7 -15.58 -6.56 18.80
CA ALA A 7 -15.09 -7.52 19.79
C ALA A 7 -15.82 -8.88 19.68
N ALA A 8 -17.16 -8.85 19.57
CA ALA A 8 -17.95 -10.07 19.39
C ALA A 8 -17.62 -10.78 18.05
N CYS A 9 -17.41 -10.03 16.97
CA CYS A 9 -16.98 -10.58 15.68
C CYS A 9 -15.62 -11.28 15.80
N MET A 10 -14.65 -10.65 16.48
CA MET A 10 -13.33 -11.24 16.71
C MET A 10 -13.39 -12.54 17.51
N GLU A 11 -14.19 -12.59 18.58
CA GLU A 11 -14.38 -13.83 19.35
C GLU A 11 -14.97 -14.96 18.50
N VAL A 12 -15.96 -14.67 17.65
CA VAL A 12 -16.56 -15.67 16.76
C VAL A 12 -15.53 -16.21 15.77
N LEU A 13 -14.68 -15.35 15.21
CA LEU A 13 -13.62 -15.75 14.29
C LEU A 13 -12.58 -16.62 15.00
N GLN A 14 -12.17 -16.27 16.22
CA GLN A 14 -11.26 -17.07 17.03
C GLN A 14 -11.86 -18.44 17.39
N LYS A 15 -13.14 -18.49 17.79
CA LYS A 15 -13.86 -19.75 18.09
C LYS A 15 -13.94 -20.67 16.87
N LYS A 16 -13.89 -20.13 15.65
CA LYS A 16 -13.84 -20.87 14.38
C LYS A 16 -12.40 -21.26 13.97
N GLY A 17 -11.39 -20.96 14.78
CA GLY A 17 -9.98 -21.22 14.46
C GLY A 17 -9.40 -20.31 13.38
N LEU A 18 -10.09 -19.21 13.05
CA LEU A 18 -9.64 -18.24 12.04
C LEU A 18 -8.90 -17.08 12.70
N SER A 19 -7.96 -16.48 11.98
CA SER A 19 -7.27 -15.27 12.41
C SER A 19 -8.14 -14.03 12.14
N PRO A 20 -8.62 -13.30 13.18
CA PRO A 20 -9.40 -12.07 12.96
C PRO A 20 -8.60 -10.98 12.25
N PHE A 21 -7.27 -10.98 12.44
CA PHE A 21 -6.38 -10.12 11.68
C PHE A 21 -6.49 -10.38 10.19
N ALA A 22 -6.33 -11.65 9.77
CA ALA A 22 -6.34 -12.02 8.36
C ALA A 22 -7.73 -11.85 7.72
N VAL A 23 -8.80 -12.13 8.47
CA VAL A 23 -10.18 -12.13 7.94
C VAL A 23 -10.81 -10.73 7.94
N HIS A 24 -10.43 -9.86 8.87
CA HIS A 24 -11.08 -8.56 9.03
C HIS A 24 -10.10 -7.38 8.92
N GLN A 25 -9.06 -7.34 9.75
CA GLN A 25 -8.18 -6.17 9.84
C GLN A 25 -7.38 -5.94 8.57
N LEU A 26 -6.82 -7.01 7.98
CA LEU A 26 -6.03 -6.94 6.75
C LEU A 26 -6.87 -6.50 5.55
N PRO A 27 -8.06 -7.10 5.26
CA PRO A 27 -8.95 -6.60 4.22
C PRO A 27 -9.35 -5.14 4.40
N HIS A 28 -9.63 -4.73 5.65
CA HIS A 28 -9.94 -3.33 5.94
C HIS A 28 -8.77 -2.40 5.61
N ALA A 29 -7.55 -2.75 6.03
CA ALA A 29 -6.35 -1.98 5.71
C ALA A 29 -6.09 -1.89 4.19
N VAL A 30 -6.32 -2.98 3.45
CA VAL A 30 -6.25 -3.01 1.99
C VAL A 30 -7.24 -2.02 1.36
N ILE A 31 -8.50 -2.01 1.81
CA ILE A 31 -9.53 -1.09 1.31
C ILE A 31 -9.11 0.35 1.60
N THR A 32 -8.70 0.65 2.83
CA THR A 32 -8.24 2.01 3.20
C THR A 32 -7.07 2.45 2.33
N LEU A 33 -6.09 1.58 2.08
CA LEU A 33 -4.93 1.91 1.26
C LEU A 33 -5.31 2.15 -0.20
N LYS A 34 -6.20 1.32 -0.77
CA LYS A 34 -6.75 1.53 -2.12
C LYS A 34 -7.45 2.87 -2.25
N GLN A 35 -8.26 3.25 -1.26
CA GLN A 35 -8.93 4.55 -1.24
C GLN A 35 -7.91 5.70 -1.12
N GLY A 36 -6.84 5.51 -0.36
CA GLY A 36 -5.70 6.44 -0.32
C GLY A 36 -5.04 6.59 -1.69
N ALA A 37 -4.75 5.48 -2.37
CA ALA A 37 -4.17 5.48 -3.72
C ALA A 37 -5.10 6.13 -4.76
N GLY A 38 -6.43 5.94 -4.64
CA GLY A 38 -7.41 6.61 -5.49
C GLY A 38 -7.43 8.13 -5.32
N ARG A 39 -6.90 8.68 -4.22
CA ARG A 39 -6.72 10.14 -4.09
C ARG A 39 -5.56 10.66 -4.92
N LEU A 40 -4.59 9.80 -5.25
CA LEU A 40 -3.42 10.10 -6.07
C LEU A 40 -3.72 9.97 -7.57
N ILE A 41 -4.56 9.01 -7.97
CA ILE A 41 -4.94 8.78 -9.38
C ILE A 41 -6.40 9.22 -9.59
N ARG A 42 -6.64 10.53 -9.76
CA ARG A 42 -7.98 11.08 -10.05
C ARG A 42 -8.16 11.43 -11.53
N SER A 43 -7.07 11.71 -12.24
CA SER A 43 -7.06 12.01 -13.67
C SER A 43 -5.91 11.29 -14.38
N GLU A 44 -5.99 11.17 -15.70
CA GLU A 44 -4.93 10.56 -16.53
C GLU A 44 -3.60 11.32 -16.46
N THR A 45 -3.65 12.60 -16.09
CA THR A 45 -2.48 13.47 -15.96
C THR A 45 -1.92 13.51 -14.55
N ASP A 46 -2.58 12.88 -13.57
CA ASP A 46 -2.12 12.91 -12.19
C ASP A 46 -0.81 12.14 -12.04
N ARG A 47 0.17 12.79 -11.42
CA ARG A 47 1.46 12.21 -11.08
C ARG A 47 1.79 12.55 -9.64
N GLY A 48 2.36 11.59 -8.94
CA GLY A 48 2.84 11.81 -7.58
C GLY A 48 3.28 10.52 -6.93
N VAL A 49 3.44 10.57 -5.61
CA VAL A 49 4.09 9.51 -4.83
C VAL A 49 3.15 9.06 -3.72
N LEU A 50 2.95 7.75 -3.61
CA LEU A 50 2.31 7.13 -2.47
C LEU A 50 3.39 6.65 -1.49
N ALA A 51 3.61 7.41 -0.41
CA ALA A 51 4.55 7.03 0.64
C ALA A 51 3.85 6.19 1.72
N ILE A 52 4.38 5.00 2.02
CA ILE A 52 3.89 4.15 3.09
C ILE A 52 4.99 3.99 4.16
N CYS A 53 4.80 4.64 5.30
CA CYS A 53 5.75 4.65 6.41
C CYS A 53 5.52 3.50 7.39
N ASP A 54 5.34 2.28 6.87
CA ASP A 54 5.08 1.08 7.69
C ASP A 54 5.95 -0.09 7.23
N THR A 55 6.96 -0.44 8.03
CA THR A 55 7.92 -1.51 7.70
C THR A 55 7.27 -2.88 7.63
N ARG A 56 6.11 -3.07 8.29
CA ARG A 56 5.38 -4.34 8.30
C ARG A 56 4.91 -4.74 6.90
N LEU A 57 4.75 -3.77 6.01
CA LEU A 57 4.37 -4.00 4.63
C LEU A 57 5.47 -4.71 3.82
N VAL A 58 6.72 -4.67 4.29
CA VAL A 58 7.87 -5.37 3.71
C VAL A 58 8.20 -6.62 4.51
N GLU A 59 8.18 -6.52 5.84
CA GLU A 59 8.63 -7.60 6.74
C GLU A 59 7.63 -8.74 6.91
N LYS A 60 6.33 -8.47 6.74
CA LYS A 60 5.28 -9.46 7.02
C LYS A 60 4.77 -10.13 5.74
N PRO A 61 4.39 -11.42 5.79
CA PRO A 61 3.90 -12.16 4.62
C PRO A 61 2.67 -11.52 3.95
N TYR A 62 1.80 -10.90 4.74
CA TYR A 62 0.61 -10.22 4.22
C TYR A 62 0.92 -8.97 3.39
N GLY A 63 2.15 -8.45 3.47
CA GLY A 63 2.54 -7.27 2.70
C GLY A 63 2.40 -7.50 1.20
N ARG A 64 2.73 -8.70 0.73
CA ARG A 64 2.54 -9.11 -0.68
C ARG A 64 1.08 -8.98 -1.12
N GLN A 65 0.13 -9.38 -0.28
CA GLN A 65 -1.30 -9.27 -0.58
C GLN A 65 -1.75 -7.82 -0.72
N ILE A 66 -1.20 -6.92 0.11
CA ILE A 66 -1.47 -5.49 0.02
C ILE A 66 -0.92 -4.93 -1.29
N TRP A 67 0.33 -5.26 -1.66
CA TRP A 67 0.94 -4.79 -2.91
C TRP A 67 0.19 -5.26 -4.16
N GLN A 68 -0.22 -6.52 -4.20
CA GLN A 68 -1.00 -7.08 -5.31
C GLN A 68 -2.39 -6.44 -5.45
N SER A 69 -2.85 -5.76 -4.39
CA SER A 69 -4.14 -5.08 -4.40
C SER A 69 -4.04 -3.66 -4.98
N LEU A 70 -2.85 -3.06 -5.02
CA LEU A 70 -2.64 -1.71 -5.56
C LEU A 70 -2.42 -1.75 -7.08
N PRO A 71 -2.63 -0.61 -7.77
CA PRO A 71 -2.16 -0.43 -9.15
C PRO A 71 -0.67 -0.75 -9.27
N PRO A 72 -0.18 -1.10 -10.47
CA PRO A 72 1.22 -1.48 -10.71
C PRO A 72 2.16 -0.26 -10.61
N PHE A 73 2.38 0.23 -9.40
CA PHE A 73 3.30 1.32 -9.10
C PHE A 73 4.75 0.86 -9.18
N THR A 74 5.64 1.75 -9.64
CA THR A 74 7.07 1.62 -9.38
C THR A 74 7.32 1.74 -7.87
N ARG A 75 8.10 0.82 -7.32
CA ARG A 75 8.39 0.75 -5.89
C ARG A 75 9.86 1.06 -5.65
N THR A 76 10.14 1.82 -4.61
CA THR A 76 11.51 2.09 -4.17
C THR A 76 11.53 2.34 -2.66
N ARG A 77 12.67 2.04 -2.03
CA ARG A 77 12.98 2.42 -0.64
C ARG A 77 13.99 3.56 -0.57
N GLU A 78 14.51 3.99 -1.71
CA GLU A 78 15.52 5.02 -1.85
C GLU A 78 14.84 6.38 -1.97
N ALA A 79 15.12 7.27 -1.02
CA ALA A 79 14.57 8.62 -1.01
C ALA A 79 14.99 9.40 -2.26
N ASP A 80 16.23 9.23 -2.72
CA ASP A 80 16.77 9.97 -3.86
C ASP A 80 15.99 9.69 -5.15
N THR A 81 15.55 8.45 -5.38
CA THR A 81 14.71 8.08 -6.53
C THR A 81 13.37 8.79 -6.50
N VAL A 82 12.78 8.94 -5.31
CA VAL A 82 11.53 9.68 -5.11
C VAL A 82 11.72 11.18 -5.33
N ILE A 83 12.81 11.75 -4.80
CA ILE A 83 13.14 13.17 -4.95
C ILE A 83 13.34 13.50 -6.44
N ARG A 84 14.14 12.72 -7.17
CA ARG A 84 14.35 12.88 -8.62
C ARG A 84 13.03 12.82 -9.39
N PHE A 85 12.15 11.88 -9.06
CA PHE A 85 10.82 11.78 -9.67
C PHE A 85 10.01 13.07 -9.45
N LEU A 86 9.94 13.56 -8.20
CA LEU A 86 9.17 14.76 -7.86
C LEU A 86 9.75 16.04 -8.50
N GLU A 87 11.07 16.16 -8.59
CA GLU A 87 11.73 17.28 -9.27
C GLU A 87 11.40 17.29 -10.77
N GLY A 88 11.35 16.12 -11.41
CA GLY A 88 10.93 15.98 -12.82
C GLY A 88 9.49 16.45 -13.06
N LEU A 89 8.58 16.20 -12.11
CA LEU A 89 7.20 16.70 -12.19
C LEU A 89 7.11 18.23 -12.19
N GLY A 90 7.95 18.89 -11.39
CA GLY A 90 8.01 20.35 -11.34
C GLY A 90 8.54 20.98 -12.64
N ARG A 91 9.26 20.21 -13.46
CA ARG A 91 9.85 20.65 -14.73
C ARG A 91 9.05 20.22 -15.96
N GLY A 92 8.02 19.39 -15.79
CA GLY A 92 7.23 18.83 -16.90
C GLY A 92 7.94 17.72 -17.68
N GLU A 93 9.04 17.17 -17.16
CA GLU A 93 9.76 16.05 -17.77
C GLU A 93 9.15 14.71 -17.34
N ALA A 94 8.93 13.81 -18.29
CA ALA A 94 8.45 12.47 -17.99
C ALA A 94 9.51 11.70 -17.18
N PRO A 95 9.11 10.97 -16.13
CA PRO A 95 10.04 10.24 -15.28
C PRO A 95 10.68 9.11 -16.09
N GLN A 96 12.00 9.13 -16.21
CA GLN A 96 12.78 8.04 -16.80
C GLN A 96 12.67 6.83 -15.86
N SER A 97 12.03 5.76 -16.34
CA SER A 97 11.93 4.50 -15.59
C SER A 97 13.31 3.84 -15.57
N GLU A 98 14.06 3.99 -14.47
CA GLU A 98 15.22 3.15 -14.21
C GLU A 98 14.71 1.72 -13.92
N SER A 99 14.92 0.82 -14.88
CA SER A 99 14.68 -0.60 -14.72
C SER A 99 15.75 -1.17 -13.78
N SER A 100 15.50 -1.17 -12.48
CA SER A 100 16.30 -1.97 -11.57
C SER A 100 16.02 -3.44 -11.86
N THR A 101 16.99 -4.06 -12.49
CA THR A 101 17.12 -5.49 -12.68
C THR A 101 17.35 -6.08 -11.29
N GLU A 102 16.32 -6.71 -10.71
CA GLU A 102 16.53 -7.62 -9.58
C GLU A 102 16.82 -9.00 -10.18
N SER A 103 18.12 -9.24 -10.34
CA SER A 103 18.71 -10.55 -10.53
C SER A 103 18.49 -11.42 -9.28
N GLU A 104 18.14 -12.68 -9.54
CA GLU A 104 18.27 -13.93 -8.77
C GLU A 104 18.63 -13.90 -7.28
#